data_AF-I0HBZ3-F1
#
_entry.id   AF-I0HBZ3-F1
#
_cell.length_a   1.000
_cell.length_b   1.000
_cell.length_c   1.000
_cell.angle_alpha   90.00
_cell.angle_beta   90.00
_cell.angle_gamma   90.00
#
_symmetry.space_group_name_H-M   'P 1'
#
loop_
_entity.id
_entity.type
_entity.pdbx_description
1 polymer ?
#
loop_
_entity_poly.entity_id
_entity_poly.type
_entity_poly.pdbx_seq_one_letter_code
_entity_poly.pdbx_strand_id
1 'polypeptide(L)'
;MPETPGAGRAVRRRLQLLLYGAAGAVAVLLTVVLALIVVARDDLDLSDRLAAVNDVFAGAALFVALTAGGIALQTYAAATGSPVIKAQVWFGGDPPNRLVLVAEPAPGGLLRSVGVTGQSRLHLRLNNVSEHPAHQITVQVRLDGLYFDREFDATGNEWRVVDATDGRGATVAEWSGAAVLHGHTTRRLPALDLRSIVAYPDAGDPAVRIHVASTGYVRAVPPVPVVLLRADQPGPNADAGRIGPPEWI
;
A
#
# COMPACT_ATOMS: atom_id res chain seq x y z
N MET A 1 16.20 -12.67 -19.28
CA MET A 1 14.79 -12.99 -18.97
C MET A 1 14.66 -13.09 -17.46
N PRO A 2 13.89 -12.22 -16.79
CA PRO A 2 13.68 -12.32 -15.35
C PRO A 2 12.76 -13.51 -15.04
N GLU A 3 13.25 -14.48 -14.27
CA GLU A 3 12.42 -15.54 -13.70
C GLU A 3 11.32 -14.90 -12.86
N THR A 4 10.06 -15.26 -13.11
CA THR A 4 8.91 -14.74 -12.36
C THR A 4 8.95 -15.28 -10.92
N PRO A 5 9.29 -14.48 -9.90
CA PRO A 5 9.56 -14.97 -8.54
C PRO A 5 8.32 -15.53 -7.81
N GLY A 6 7.14 -15.53 -8.45
CA GLY A 6 5.86 -15.91 -7.86
C GLY A 6 5.40 -17.34 -8.16
N ALA A 7 5.92 -18.00 -9.21
CA ALA A 7 5.39 -19.30 -9.63
C ALA A 7 5.60 -20.40 -8.56
N GLY A 8 6.77 -20.44 -7.93
CA GLY A 8 7.09 -21.45 -6.90
C GLY A 8 6.26 -21.31 -5.62
N ARG A 9 5.85 -20.09 -5.24
CA ARG A 9 5.09 -19.86 -4.00
C ARG A 9 3.62 -20.23 -4.14
N ALA A 10 3.01 -19.93 -5.29
CA ALA A 10 1.64 -20.35 -5.58
C ALA A 10 1.49 -21.87 -5.56
N VAL A 11 2.49 -22.60 -6.09
CA VAL A 11 2.53 -24.07 -6.04
C VAL A 11 2.66 -24.57 -4.61
N ARG A 12 3.57 -24.00 -3.80
CA ARG A 12 3.72 -24.38 -2.38
C ARG A 12 2.43 -24.20 -1.58
N ARG A 13 1.72 -23.08 -1.76
CA ARG A 13 0.45 -22.82 -1.06
C ARG A 13 -0.65 -23.82 -1.45
N ARG A 14 -0.76 -24.14 -2.74
CA ARG A 14 -1.68 -25.19 -3.22
C ARG A 14 -1.33 -26.56 -2.62
N LEU A 15 -0.05 -26.89 -2.59
CA LEU A 15 0.43 -28.15 -2.02
C LEU A 15 0.14 -28.24 -0.51
N GLN A 16 0.33 -27.14 0.23
CA GLN A 16 -0.02 -27.06 1.65
C GLN A 16 -1.52 -27.25 1.89
N LEU A 17 -2.38 -26.58 1.11
CA LEU A 17 -3.84 -26.74 1.23
C LEU A 17 -4.28 -28.19 0.94
N LEU A 18 -3.71 -28.82 -0.10
CA LEU A 18 -3.96 -30.22 -0.40
C LEU A 18 -3.47 -31.14 0.72
N LEU A 19 -2.30 -30.86 1.30
CA LEU A 19 -1.75 -31.63 2.40
C LEU A 19 -2.63 -31.54 3.65
N TYR A 20 -3.10 -30.34 4.02
CA TYR A 20 -4.02 -30.17 5.15
C TYR A 20 -5.37 -30.84 4.90
N GLY A 21 -5.91 -30.71 3.69
CA GLY A 21 -7.15 -31.40 3.30
C GLY A 21 -7.02 -32.92 3.37
N ALA A 22 -5.92 -33.46 2.86
CA ALA A 22 -5.63 -34.89 2.93
C ALA A 22 -5.43 -35.37 4.38
N ALA A 23 -4.68 -34.63 5.18
CA ALA A 23 -4.47 -34.95 6.60
C ALA A 23 -5.80 -34.96 7.38
N GLY A 24 -6.69 -33.98 7.12
CA GLY A 24 -8.03 -33.94 7.69
C GLY A 24 -8.87 -35.15 7.28
N ALA A 25 -8.88 -35.51 6.00
CA ALA A 25 -9.61 -36.67 5.50
C ALA A 25 -9.11 -37.99 6.10
N VAL A 26 -7.79 -38.16 6.22
CA VAL A 26 -7.17 -39.33 6.86
C VAL A 26 -7.54 -39.41 8.34
N ALA A 27 -7.54 -38.30 9.06
CA ALA A 27 -7.93 -38.27 10.47
C ALA A 27 -9.39 -38.68 10.67
N VAL A 28 -10.31 -38.21 9.82
CA VAL A 28 -11.72 -38.62 9.83
C VAL A 28 -11.85 -40.12 9.56
N LEU A 29 -11.16 -40.63 8.54
CA LEU A 29 -11.18 -42.05 8.20
C LEU A 29 -10.66 -42.93 9.34
N LEU A 30 -9.52 -42.56 9.95
CA LEU A 30 -8.95 -43.26 11.09
C LEU A 30 -9.89 -43.29 12.29
N THR A 31 -10.58 -42.17 12.57
CA THR A 31 -11.57 -42.08 13.64
C THR A 31 -12.71 -43.07 13.42
N VAL A 32 -13.26 -43.12 12.20
CA VAL A 32 -14.33 -44.06 11.84
C VAL A 32 -13.86 -45.50 11.97
N VAL A 33 -12.66 -45.83 11.47
CA VAL A 33 -12.10 -47.17 11.54
C VAL A 33 -11.86 -47.60 13.00
N LEU A 34 -11.30 -46.73 13.84
CA LEU A 34 -11.09 -47.00 15.26
C LEU A 34 -12.41 -47.24 15.99
N ALA A 35 -13.42 -46.39 15.74
CA ALA A 35 -14.75 -46.57 16.32
C ALA A 35 -15.38 -47.92 15.89
N LEU A 36 -15.27 -48.30 14.61
CA LEU A 36 -15.76 -49.59 14.12
C LEU A 36 -15.02 -50.77 14.76
N ILE A 37 -13.70 -50.68 14.93
CA ILE A 37 -12.90 -51.72 15.60
C ILE A 37 -13.36 -51.91 17.05
N VAL A 38 -13.58 -50.81 17.79
CA VAL A 38 -14.07 -50.86 19.17
C VAL A 38 -15.47 -51.49 19.24
N VAL A 39 -16.36 -51.12 18.32
CA VAL A 39 -17.73 -51.66 18.28
C VAL A 39 -17.75 -53.16 17.95
N ALA A 40 -16.85 -53.61 17.07
CA ALA A 40 -16.78 -55.01 16.62
C ALA A 40 -16.12 -55.98 17.63
N ARG A 41 -15.64 -55.48 18.78
CA ARG A 41 -15.04 -56.32 19.83
C ARG A 41 -16.10 -56.93 20.74
N ASP A 42 -16.37 -58.22 20.57
CA ASP A 42 -17.43 -58.91 21.32
C ASP A 42 -17.09 -59.25 22.77
N ASP A 43 -15.82 -59.12 23.16
CA ASP A 43 -15.25 -59.43 24.46
C ASP A 43 -15.44 -58.34 25.52
N LEU A 44 -15.93 -57.15 25.13
CA LEU A 44 -16.13 -56.01 26.03
C LEU A 44 -17.59 -55.88 26.47
N ASP A 45 -17.79 -55.51 27.74
CA ASP A 45 -19.08 -55.08 28.26
C ASP A 45 -19.58 -53.83 27.52
N LEU A 46 -20.90 -53.67 27.40
CA LEU A 46 -21.52 -52.56 26.66
C LEU A 46 -21.04 -51.19 27.18
N SER A 47 -20.87 -51.07 28.50
CA SER A 47 -20.37 -49.86 29.16
C SER A 47 -18.97 -49.49 28.66
N ASP A 48 -18.07 -50.46 28.56
CA ASP A 48 -16.69 -50.24 28.12
C ASP A 48 -16.63 -49.88 26.64
N ARG A 49 -17.48 -50.52 25.81
CA ARG A 49 -17.58 -50.16 24.38
C ARG A 49 -18.04 -48.71 24.21
N LEU A 50 -19.05 -48.27 24.97
CA LEU A 50 -19.55 -46.91 24.91
C LEU A 50 -18.51 -45.89 25.39
N ALA A 51 -17.79 -46.20 26.47
CA ALA A 51 -16.70 -45.35 26.97
C ALA A 51 -15.59 -45.21 25.92
N ALA A 52 -15.13 -46.32 25.32
CA ALA A 52 -14.09 -46.30 24.30
C ALA A 52 -14.52 -45.56 23.02
N VAL A 53 -15.78 -45.69 22.59
CA VAL A 53 -16.32 -44.90 21.47
C VAL A 53 -16.33 -43.40 21.81
N ASN A 54 -16.75 -43.04 23.03
CA ASN A 54 -16.73 -41.65 23.48
C ASN A 54 -15.30 -41.07 23.52
N ASP A 55 -14.31 -41.84 23.96
CA ASP A 55 -12.90 -41.43 23.96
C ASP A 55 -12.38 -41.20 22.53
N VAL A 56 -12.74 -42.05 21.57
CA VAL A 56 -12.40 -41.87 20.15
C VAL A 56 -13.01 -40.58 19.61
N PHE A 57 -14.27 -40.30 19.92
CA PHE A 57 -14.92 -39.04 19.53
C PHE A 57 -14.27 -37.82 20.18
N ALA A 58 -13.93 -37.89 21.47
CA ALA A 58 -13.25 -36.81 22.17
C ALA A 58 -11.87 -36.52 21.57
N GLY A 59 -11.09 -37.57 21.25
CA GLY A 59 -9.80 -37.46 20.59
C GLY A 59 -9.90 -36.84 19.19
N ALA A 60 -10.88 -37.25 18.40
CA ALA A 60 -11.15 -36.68 17.08
C ALA A 60 -11.56 -35.21 17.16
N ALA A 61 -12.44 -34.86 18.11
CA ALA A 61 -12.85 -33.48 18.36
C ALA A 61 -11.65 -32.60 18.75
N LEU A 62 -10.76 -33.08 19.63
CA LEU A 62 -9.53 -32.38 19.99
C LEU A 62 -8.62 -32.14 18.78
N PHE A 63 -8.44 -33.15 17.92
CA PHE A 63 -7.62 -33.01 16.70
C PHE A 63 -8.18 -31.97 15.73
N VAL A 64 -9.50 -31.98 15.51
CA VAL A 64 -10.17 -30.97 14.67
C VAL A 64 -10.00 -29.58 15.28
N ALA A 65 -10.17 -29.43 16.60
CA ALA A 65 -9.99 -28.16 17.29
C ALA A 65 -8.55 -27.61 17.15
N LEU A 66 -7.53 -28.46 17.30
CA LEU A 66 -6.13 -28.07 17.12
C LEU A 66 -5.85 -27.65 15.67
N THR A 67 -6.40 -28.36 14.70
CA THR A 67 -6.26 -28.03 13.28
C THR A 67 -6.91 -26.68 12.96
N ALA A 68 -8.14 -26.46 13.45
CA ALA A 68 -8.84 -25.19 13.31
C ALA A 68 -8.06 -24.04 13.96
N GLY A 69 -7.50 -24.24 15.16
CA GLY A 69 -6.64 -23.27 15.82
C GLY A 69 -5.38 -22.94 15.02
N GLY A 70 -4.73 -23.94 14.42
CA GLY A 70 -3.59 -23.75 13.54
C GLY A 70 -3.93 -22.95 12.28
N ILE A 71 -5.04 -23.26 11.62
CA ILE A 71 -5.54 -22.51 10.45
C ILE A 71 -5.89 -21.07 10.83
N ALA A 72 -6.52 -20.87 11.99
CA ALA A 72 -6.85 -19.55 12.50
C ALA A 72 -5.59 -18.70 12.72
N LEU A 73 -4.55 -19.27 13.33
CA LEU A 73 -3.27 -18.59 13.55
C LEU A 73 -2.58 -18.23 12.23
N GLN A 74 -2.58 -19.14 11.24
CA GLN A 74 -2.02 -18.88 9.92
C GLN A 74 -2.79 -17.76 9.19
N THR A 75 -4.12 -17.77 9.28
CA THR A 75 -4.97 -16.75 8.68
C THR A 75 -4.74 -15.40 9.34
N TYR A 76 -4.60 -15.38 10.67
CA TYR A 76 -4.25 -14.18 11.42
C TYR A 76 -2.89 -13.62 10.98
N ALA A 77 -1.85 -14.46 10.94
CA ALA A 77 -0.52 -14.05 10.51
C ALA A 77 -0.50 -13.51 9.06
N ALA A 78 -1.27 -14.12 8.16
CA ALA A 78 -1.41 -13.65 6.78
C ALA A 78 -2.12 -12.29 6.71
N ALA A 79 -3.11 -12.06 7.57
CA ALA A 79 -3.88 -10.83 7.64
C ALA A 79 -3.13 -9.67 8.34
N THR A 80 -2.21 -9.97 9.26
CA THR A 80 -1.48 -8.94 10.04
C THR A 80 -0.07 -8.65 9.53
N GLY A 81 0.37 -9.26 8.42
CA GLY A 81 1.69 -8.96 7.88
C GLY A 81 1.78 -7.51 7.40
N SER A 82 2.94 -6.89 7.61
CA SER A 82 3.16 -5.49 7.23
C SER A 82 3.31 -5.39 5.70
N PRO A 83 2.54 -4.51 5.03
CA PRO A 83 2.69 -4.31 3.61
C PRO A 83 4.03 -3.61 3.31
N VAL A 84 4.57 -3.79 2.09
CA VAL A 84 5.73 -3.04 1.61
C VAL A 84 5.30 -2.25 0.39
N ILE A 85 5.05 -0.95 0.56
CA ILE A 85 4.54 -0.08 -0.50
C ILE A 85 5.67 0.80 -1.04
N LYS A 86 5.97 0.66 -2.32
CA LYS A 86 6.84 1.57 -3.08
C LYS A 86 6.01 2.64 -3.75
N ALA A 87 6.56 3.85 -3.82
CA ALA A 87 5.92 4.97 -4.49
C ALA A 87 6.75 5.35 -5.72
N GLN A 88 6.05 5.63 -6.82
CA GLN A 88 6.63 6.20 -8.02
C GLN A 88 5.99 7.57 -8.24
N VAL A 89 6.83 8.57 -8.44
CA VAL A 89 6.46 9.98 -8.49
C VAL A 89 6.89 10.53 -9.84
N TRP A 90 6.00 11.23 -10.54
CA TRP A 90 6.36 11.93 -11.75
C TRP A 90 5.48 13.16 -11.98
N PHE A 91 6.02 14.13 -12.69
CA PHE A 91 5.35 15.38 -13.06
C PHE A 91 5.23 15.43 -14.58
N GLY A 92 4.12 15.92 -15.13
CA GLY A 92 3.85 15.77 -16.56
C GLY A 92 4.85 16.53 -17.44
N GLY A 93 5.72 15.80 -18.14
CA GLY A 93 6.71 16.39 -19.05
C GLY A 93 8.07 16.72 -18.41
N ASP A 94 8.21 16.58 -17.09
CA ASP A 94 9.47 16.83 -16.38
C ASP A 94 10.31 15.56 -16.21
N PRO A 95 11.62 15.70 -15.98
CA PRO A 95 12.47 14.59 -15.54
C PRO A 95 11.93 13.91 -14.28
N PRO A 96 12.13 12.59 -14.10
CA PRO A 96 11.72 11.89 -12.90
C PRO A 96 12.33 12.53 -11.66
N ASN A 97 11.56 12.58 -10.56
CA ASN A 97 12.02 13.05 -9.24
C ASN A 97 12.50 14.51 -9.21
N ARG A 98 12.11 15.34 -10.17
CA ARG A 98 12.34 16.80 -10.14
C ARG A 98 11.07 17.51 -10.57
N LEU A 99 10.65 18.52 -9.82
CA LEU A 99 9.53 19.37 -10.18
C LEU A 99 10.08 20.71 -10.65
N VAL A 100 9.78 21.10 -11.89
CA VAL A 100 10.13 22.42 -12.42
C VAL A 100 8.85 23.23 -12.54
N LEU A 101 8.75 24.34 -11.82
CA LEU A 101 7.62 25.26 -11.89
C LEU A 101 8.08 26.57 -12.49
N VAL A 102 7.35 27.05 -13.50
CA VAL A 102 7.43 28.44 -13.92
C VAL A 102 6.58 29.26 -12.97
N ALA A 103 7.14 30.33 -12.42
CA ALA A 103 6.48 31.19 -11.45
C ALA A 103 6.55 32.66 -11.85
N GLU A 104 5.50 33.38 -11.52
CA GLU A 104 5.39 34.83 -11.66
C GLU A 104 5.44 35.50 -10.28
N PRO A 105 5.98 36.73 -10.18
CA PRO A 105 5.91 37.51 -8.96
C PRO A 105 4.47 37.77 -8.53
N ALA A 106 4.19 37.50 -7.26
CA ALA A 106 2.95 37.81 -6.58
C ALA A 106 3.18 38.87 -5.47
N PRO A 107 2.13 39.54 -4.97
CA PRO A 107 2.25 40.54 -3.92
C PRO A 107 3.03 40.01 -2.70
N GLY A 108 3.86 40.86 -2.09
CA GLY A 108 4.68 40.48 -0.94
C GLY A 108 5.94 39.68 -1.28
N GLY A 109 6.39 39.70 -2.55
CA GLY A 109 7.61 39.02 -2.98
C GLY A 109 7.46 37.51 -3.15
N LEU A 110 6.23 37.01 -3.10
CA LEU A 110 5.91 35.61 -3.32
C LEU A 110 6.10 35.23 -4.79
N LEU A 111 6.30 33.94 -5.06
CA LEU A 111 6.35 33.40 -6.42
C LEU A 111 5.18 32.43 -6.62
N ARG A 112 4.23 32.79 -7.49
CA ARG A 112 3.05 31.97 -7.79
C ARG A 112 3.33 31.15 -9.03
N SER A 113 3.14 29.83 -8.93
CA SER A 113 3.25 28.95 -10.09
C SER A 113 2.25 29.37 -11.17
N VAL A 114 2.72 29.52 -12.40
CA VAL A 114 1.89 29.74 -13.58
C VAL A 114 1.89 28.43 -14.34
N GLY A 115 0.76 27.74 -14.30
CA GLY A 115 0.66 26.37 -14.81
C GLY A 115 1.10 26.27 -16.27
N VAL A 116 2.27 25.70 -16.50
CA VAL A 116 2.65 25.21 -17.83
C VAL A 116 1.90 23.91 -18.06
N THR A 117 1.19 23.81 -19.19
CA THR A 117 0.33 22.66 -19.51
C THR A 117 1.08 21.34 -19.34
N GLY A 118 0.68 20.56 -18.33
CA GLY A 118 1.24 19.23 -18.04
C GLY A 118 2.17 19.16 -16.82
N GLN A 119 3.05 20.15 -16.63
CA GLN A 119 4.12 20.11 -15.61
C GLN A 119 3.60 20.26 -14.19
N SER A 120 2.51 20.99 -14.03
CA SER A 120 1.87 21.26 -12.74
C SER A 120 0.99 20.12 -12.23
N ARG A 121 1.13 18.88 -12.72
CA ARG A 121 0.36 17.73 -12.23
C ARG A 121 1.29 16.69 -11.64
N LEU A 122 1.17 16.49 -10.33
CA LEU A 122 1.83 15.40 -9.64
C LEU A 122 1.05 14.11 -9.85
N HIS A 123 1.71 13.12 -10.44
CA HIS A 123 1.19 11.79 -10.56
C HIS A 123 1.90 10.83 -9.60
N LEU A 124 1.09 10.04 -8.91
CA LEU A 124 1.55 9.06 -7.94
C LEU A 124 1.06 7.67 -8.34
N ARG A 125 1.96 6.70 -8.19
CA ARG A 125 1.63 5.29 -8.33
C ARG A 125 2.21 4.55 -7.14
N LEU A 126 1.38 3.71 -6.54
CA LEU A 126 1.75 2.86 -5.43
C LEU A 126 1.89 1.43 -5.94
N ASN A 127 2.95 0.74 -5.51
CA ASN A 127 3.14 -0.68 -5.80
C ASN A 127 3.39 -1.40 -4.48
N ASN A 128 2.49 -2.31 -4.14
CA ASN A 128 2.68 -3.19 -3.01
C ASN A 128 3.55 -4.36 -3.45
N VAL A 129 4.82 -4.37 -3.06
CA VAL A 129 5.75 -5.44 -3.42
C VAL A 129 5.71 -6.63 -2.46
N SER A 130 4.93 -6.52 -1.37
CA SER A 130 4.73 -7.60 -0.40
C SER A 130 3.58 -8.53 -0.79
N GLU A 131 3.45 -9.65 -0.09
CA GLU A 131 2.31 -10.56 -0.21
C GLU A 131 1.09 -10.10 0.61
N HIS A 132 1.30 -9.17 1.55
CA HIS A 132 0.27 -8.72 2.47
C HIS A 132 -0.49 -7.53 1.89
N PRO A 133 -1.83 -7.53 1.96
CA PRO A 133 -2.64 -6.40 1.52
C PRO A 133 -2.36 -5.16 2.38
N ALA A 134 -2.31 -3.99 1.75
CA ALA A 134 -2.29 -2.72 2.44
C ALA A 134 -3.72 -2.19 2.61
N HIS A 135 -4.13 -1.99 3.86
CA HIS A 135 -5.43 -1.46 4.25
C HIS A 135 -5.33 0.02 4.62
N GLN A 136 -6.41 0.79 4.41
CA GLN A 136 -6.51 2.20 4.83
C GLN A 136 -5.30 3.03 4.39
N ILE A 137 -5.05 3.07 3.08
CA ILE A 137 -3.87 3.72 2.54
C ILE A 137 -4.09 5.22 2.55
N THR A 138 -3.17 5.93 3.18
CA THR A 138 -3.13 7.38 3.20
C THR A 138 -1.85 7.85 2.54
N VAL A 139 -1.96 8.82 1.64
CA VAL A 139 -0.81 9.46 1.01
C VAL A 139 -0.87 10.95 1.30
N GLN A 140 0.14 11.46 1.98
CA GLN A 140 0.28 12.87 2.27
C GLN A 140 1.37 13.47 1.38
N VAL A 141 1.02 14.55 0.70
CA VAL A 141 1.93 15.39 -0.07
C VAL A 141 2.11 16.67 0.73
N ARG A 142 3.30 16.81 1.30
CA ARG A 142 3.71 17.98 2.07
C ARG A 142 4.59 18.89 1.20
N LEU A 143 4.27 20.16 1.26
CA LEU A 143 4.95 21.25 0.61
C LEU A 143 5.89 21.93 1.61
N ASP A 144 7.20 21.81 1.41
CA ASP A 144 8.20 22.49 2.22
C ASP A 144 8.64 23.76 1.49
N GLY A 145 8.55 24.91 2.14
CA GLY A 145 8.86 26.20 1.52
C GLY A 145 7.83 26.69 0.50
N LEU A 146 6.73 25.94 0.35
CA LEU A 146 5.64 26.20 -0.57
C LEU A 146 4.30 26.03 0.14
N TYR A 147 3.22 26.54 -0.44
CA TYR A 147 1.86 26.31 0.03
C TYR A 147 0.86 26.32 -1.13
N PHE A 148 -0.26 25.61 -0.97
CA PHE A 148 -1.43 25.71 -1.83
C PHE A 148 -2.18 27.00 -1.51
N ASP A 149 -2.39 27.81 -2.55
CA ASP A 149 -3.25 28.98 -2.48
C ASP A 149 -4.70 28.59 -2.14
N ARG A 150 -5.50 29.56 -1.68
CA ARG A 150 -6.92 29.41 -1.33
C ARG A 150 -7.80 28.96 -2.51
N GLU A 151 -7.33 29.20 -3.72
CA GLU A 151 -7.98 28.75 -4.96
C GLU A 151 -7.72 27.26 -5.27
N PHE A 152 -6.93 26.56 -4.46
CA PHE A 152 -6.71 25.14 -4.62
C PHE A 152 -8.00 24.35 -4.34
N ASP A 153 -8.65 23.92 -5.41
CA ASP A 153 -9.82 23.04 -5.35
C ASP A 153 -9.39 21.58 -5.15
N ALA A 154 -9.35 21.16 -3.89
CA ALA A 154 -9.09 19.77 -3.52
C ALA A 154 -10.29 18.84 -3.83
N THR A 155 -11.50 19.41 -3.88
CA THR A 155 -12.79 18.69 -3.87
C THR A 155 -13.03 17.85 -5.12
N GLY A 156 -12.44 18.22 -6.26
CA GLY A 156 -12.60 17.49 -7.53
C GLY A 156 -11.75 16.22 -7.69
N ASN A 157 -10.74 15.98 -6.84
CA ASN A 157 -9.69 14.99 -7.13
C ASN A 157 -9.44 13.95 -6.02
N GLU A 158 -10.38 13.74 -5.08
CA GLU A 158 -10.22 12.86 -3.90
C GLU A 158 -9.09 13.28 -2.92
N TRP A 159 -8.46 14.43 -3.18
CA TRP A 159 -7.48 15.03 -2.29
C TRP A 159 -8.18 15.92 -1.28
N ARG A 160 -7.63 16.00 -0.08
CA ARG A 160 -8.12 16.86 0.99
C ARG A 160 -6.96 17.64 1.57
N VAL A 161 -7.16 18.94 1.77
CA VAL A 161 -6.23 19.76 2.54
C VAL A 161 -6.39 19.42 4.03
N VAL A 162 -5.29 19.06 4.70
CA VAL A 162 -5.32 18.63 6.12
C VAL A 162 -4.64 19.61 7.06
N ASP A 163 -3.68 20.39 6.55
CA ASP A 163 -2.96 21.38 7.35
C ASP A 163 -3.05 22.75 6.68
N ALA A 164 -3.66 23.70 7.37
CA ALA A 164 -3.77 25.09 6.96
C ALA A 164 -2.98 25.94 7.95
N THR A 165 -1.74 26.27 7.59
CA THR A 165 -0.85 27.10 8.40
C THR A 165 -1.23 28.58 8.32
N ASP A 166 -1.47 29.19 9.48
CA ASP A 166 -1.47 30.64 9.76
C ASP A 166 -2.20 31.54 8.75
N GLY A 167 -3.29 31.04 8.16
CA GLY A 167 -4.12 31.78 7.20
C GLY A 167 -3.48 32.05 5.84
N ARG A 168 -2.24 31.58 5.60
CA ARG A 168 -1.51 31.78 4.33
C ARG A 168 -1.92 30.78 3.26
N GLY A 169 -2.25 29.56 3.69
CA GLY A 169 -2.68 28.49 2.80
C GLY A 169 -2.38 27.13 3.39
N ALA A 170 -2.56 26.11 2.58
CA ALA A 170 -2.34 24.74 3.00
C ALA A 170 -0.95 24.25 2.63
N THR A 171 -0.31 23.48 3.50
CA THR A 171 1.00 22.87 3.20
C THR A 171 0.90 21.37 3.00
N VAL A 172 -0.23 20.75 3.36
CA VAL A 172 -0.43 19.31 3.26
C VAL A 172 -1.72 19.00 2.51
N ALA A 173 -1.58 18.26 1.42
CA ALA A 173 -2.67 17.59 0.73
C ALA A 173 -2.62 16.09 1.04
N GLU A 174 -3.75 15.50 1.37
CA GLU A 174 -3.90 14.10 1.73
C GLU A 174 -4.88 13.42 0.79
N TRP A 175 -4.48 12.28 0.25
CA TRP A 175 -5.38 11.32 -0.37
C TRP A 175 -5.60 10.17 0.60
N SER A 176 -6.86 9.77 0.79
CA SER A 176 -7.23 8.64 1.64
C SER A 176 -8.09 7.67 0.85
N GLY A 177 -7.54 6.47 0.60
CA GLY A 177 -8.21 5.43 -0.15
C GLY A 177 -8.90 4.42 0.77
N ALA A 178 -10.22 4.29 0.66
CA ALA A 178 -10.97 3.22 1.31
C ALA A 178 -10.64 1.82 0.72
N ALA A 179 -10.17 1.78 -0.53
CA ALA A 179 -9.87 0.54 -1.23
C ALA A 179 -8.48 -0.05 -0.88
N VAL A 180 -8.47 -1.37 -0.69
CA VAL A 180 -7.30 -2.18 -0.35
C VAL A 180 -6.34 -2.28 -1.55
N LEU A 181 -5.03 -2.19 -1.29
CA LEU A 181 -3.99 -2.51 -2.30
C LEU A 181 -3.45 -3.91 -2.03
N HIS A 182 -3.91 -4.88 -2.81
CA HIS A 182 -3.49 -6.27 -2.69
C HIS A 182 -1.98 -6.44 -2.91
N GLY A 183 -1.43 -7.53 -2.38
CA GLY A 183 -0.03 -7.88 -2.59
C GLY A 183 0.31 -8.02 -4.09
N HIS A 184 1.49 -7.56 -4.47
CA HIS A 184 1.98 -7.52 -5.86
C HIS A 184 1.09 -6.76 -6.85
N THR A 185 0.24 -5.85 -6.37
CA THR A 185 -0.57 -5.00 -7.23
C THR A 185 -0.10 -3.56 -7.23
N THR A 186 -0.43 -2.87 -8.31
CA THR A 186 -0.08 -1.48 -8.53
C THR A 186 -1.35 -0.67 -8.66
N ARG A 187 -1.40 0.50 -8.04
CA ARG A 187 -2.51 1.45 -8.13
C ARG A 187 -2.01 2.83 -8.50
N ARG A 188 -2.66 3.44 -9.48
CA ARG A 188 -2.48 4.85 -9.80
C ARG A 188 -3.43 5.69 -8.94
N LEU A 189 -2.92 6.75 -8.34
CA LEU A 189 -3.74 7.72 -7.61
C LEU A 189 -4.25 8.81 -8.56
N PRO A 190 -5.34 9.52 -8.21
CA PRO A 190 -5.72 10.75 -8.87
C PRO A 190 -4.56 11.74 -8.90
N ALA A 191 -4.40 12.46 -10.00
CA ALA A 191 -3.35 13.47 -10.11
C ALA A 191 -3.61 14.61 -9.11
N LEU A 192 -2.58 15.04 -8.41
CA LEU A 192 -2.63 16.23 -7.58
C LEU A 192 -2.26 17.45 -8.43
N ASP A 193 -3.15 18.43 -8.49
CA ASP A 193 -2.92 19.67 -9.22
C ASP A 193 -2.05 20.63 -8.40
N LEU A 194 -0.92 21.03 -8.96
CA LEU A 194 0.07 21.90 -8.36
C LEU A 194 0.05 23.31 -8.98
N ARG A 195 -0.94 23.63 -9.84
CA ARG A 195 -1.03 24.96 -10.50
C ARG A 195 -1.13 26.12 -9.52
N SER A 196 -1.76 25.89 -8.36
CA SER A 196 -2.00 26.92 -7.35
C SER A 196 -0.95 26.93 -6.24
N ILE A 197 0.27 26.43 -6.49
CA ILE A 197 1.34 26.48 -5.50
C ILE A 197 2.00 27.86 -5.51
N VAL A 198 2.26 28.37 -4.32
CA VAL A 198 3.01 29.59 -4.07
C VAL A 198 4.24 29.28 -3.24
N ALA A 199 5.37 29.87 -3.59
CA ALA A 199 6.63 29.74 -2.86
C ALA A 199 6.90 30.96 -1.96
N TYR A 200 7.51 30.71 -0.81
CA TYR A 200 8.03 31.80 0.02
C TYR A 200 9.38 32.29 -0.55
N PRO A 201 9.62 33.62 -0.56
CA PRO A 201 10.88 34.19 -1.04
C PRO A 201 12.11 33.68 -0.28
N ASP A 202 11.95 33.40 1.02
CA ASP A 202 13.06 33.08 1.94
C ASP A 202 13.04 31.62 2.42
N ALA A 203 12.29 30.74 1.77
CA ALA A 203 12.11 29.35 2.21
C ALA A 203 13.36 28.46 2.09
N GLY A 204 14.44 28.95 1.49
CA GLY A 204 15.62 28.14 1.18
C GLY A 204 15.35 27.22 -0.01
N ASP A 205 15.48 25.90 0.20
CA ASP A 205 15.32 24.88 -0.83
C ASP A 205 13.89 24.30 -0.82
N PRO A 206 12.96 24.79 -1.66
CA PRO A 206 11.60 24.27 -1.69
C PRO A 206 11.57 22.81 -2.16
N ALA A 207 10.73 22.01 -1.52
CA ALA A 207 10.65 20.58 -1.80
C ALA A 207 9.23 20.04 -1.64
N VAL A 208 8.94 18.94 -2.34
CA VAL A 208 7.74 18.13 -2.14
C VAL A 208 8.13 16.86 -1.40
N ARG A 209 7.54 16.62 -0.24
CA ARG A 209 7.68 15.37 0.52
C ARG A 209 6.43 14.54 0.39
N ILE A 210 6.63 13.24 0.21
CA ILE A 210 5.52 12.29 0.09
C ILE A 210 5.64 11.27 1.21
N HIS A 211 4.59 11.16 2.00
CA HIS A 211 4.46 10.16 3.05
C HIS A 211 3.36 9.18 2.66
N VAL A 212 3.69 7.89 2.64
CA VAL A 212 2.75 6.81 2.41
C VAL A 212 2.56 6.07 3.72
N ALA A 213 1.32 6.00 4.19
CA ALA A 213 0.93 5.31 5.40
C ALA A 213 -0.17 4.27 5.09
N SER A 214 -0.15 3.19 5.86
CA SER A 214 -1.16 2.13 5.89
C SER A 214 -1.14 1.51 7.29
N THR A 215 -2.10 0.66 7.63
CA THR A 215 -2.12 -0.03 8.94
C THR A 215 -0.79 -0.76 9.21
N GLY A 216 -0.05 -0.32 10.22
CA GLY A 216 1.24 -0.92 10.60
C GLY A 216 2.39 -0.66 9.62
N TYR A 217 2.26 0.34 8.73
CA TYR A 217 3.30 0.70 7.76
C TYR A 217 3.35 2.21 7.53
N VAL A 218 4.55 2.79 7.60
CA VAL A 218 4.81 4.18 7.26
C VAL A 218 6.11 4.27 6.49
N ARG A 219 6.11 5.00 5.38
CA ARG A 219 7.32 5.26 4.59
C ARG A 219 7.33 6.68 4.06
N ALA A 220 8.45 7.37 4.26
CA ALA A 220 8.73 8.63 3.61
C ALA A 220 9.50 8.38 2.30
N VAL A 221 9.05 9.01 1.23
CA VAL A 221 9.81 9.11 -0.02
C VAL A 221 10.85 10.23 0.17
N PRO A 222 12.07 10.07 -0.37
CA PRO A 222 13.03 11.16 -0.48
C PRO A 222 12.39 12.44 -1.03
N PRO A 223 12.77 13.62 -0.52
CA PRO A 223 12.20 14.88 -0.96
C PRO A 223 12.48 15.11 -2.45
N VAL A 224 11.44 15.51 -3.18
CA VAL A 224 11.57 15.92 -4.58
C VAL A 224 11.87 17.42 -4.59
N PRO A 225 13.06 17.84 -5.06
CA PRO A 225 13.39 19.26 -5.13
C PRO A 225 12.47 19.98 -6.11
N VAL A 226 12.07 21.19 -5.74
CA VAL A 226 11.30 22.09 -6.60
C VAL A 226 12.22 23.17 -7.13
N VAL A 227 12.24 23.33 -8.44
CA VAL A 227 12.97 24.39 -9.11
C VAL A 227 11.97 25.42 -9.59
N LEU A 228 12.08 26.62 -9.04
CA LEU A 228 11.28 27.77 -9.45
C LEU A 228 12.04 28.52 -10.52
N LEU A 229 11.49 28.57 -11.72
CA LEU A 229 11.96 29.38 -12.81
C LEU A 229 11.10 30.64 -12.89
N ARG A 230 11.70 31.80 -13.05
CA ARG A 230 10.91 32.99 -13.35
C ARG A 230 10.44 32.95 -14.80
N ALA A 231 9.24 33.46 -15.07
CA ALA A 231 8.68 33.50 -16.41
C ALA A 231 9.54 34.25 -17.45
N ASP A 232 10.42 35.16 -17.01
CA ASP A 232 11.37 35.90 -17.85
C ASP A 232 12.70 35.16 -18.09
N GLN A 233 12.95 34.05 -17.38
CA GLN A 233 14.14 33.23 -17.61
C GLN A 233 13.89 32.21 -18.71
N PRO A 234 14.81 32.05 -19.68
CA PRO A 234 14.73 30.95 -20.62
C PRO A 234 14.69 29.65 -19.84
N GLY A 235 13.67 28.83 -20.09
CA GLY A 235 13.53 27.53 -19.45
C GLY A 235 14.82 26.71 -19.65
N PRO A 236 15.18 25.84 -18.69
CA PRO A 236 16.32 24.94 -18.86
C PRO A 236 16.13 24.23 -20.20
N ASN A 237 17.12 24.38 -21.09
CA ASN A 237 17.05 23.89 -22.47
C ASN A 237 16.40 22.51 -22.48
N ALA A 238 15.37 22.36 -23.32
CA ALA A 238 14.65 21.10 -23.52
C ALA A 238 15.52 19.97 -24.11
N ASP A 239 16.85 20.14 -24.16
CA ASP A 239 17.87 19.10 -24.29
C ASP A 239 17.90 18.14 -23.09
N ALA A 240 16.73 17.94 -22.45
CA ALA A 240 16.47 16.91 -21.48
C ALA A 240 16.77 15.56 -22.14
N GLY A 241 18.01 15.10 -21.94
CA GLY A 241 18.44 13.76 -22.30
C GLY A 241 17.37 12.77 -21.89
N ARG A 242 17.05 11.84 -22.80
CA ARG A 242 16.00 10.81 -22.69
C ARG A 242 15.57 10.59 -21.24
N ILE A 243 14.41 11.13 -20.89
CA ILE A 243 13.77 10.90 -19.60
C ILE A 243 13.62 9.39 -19.42
N GLY A 244 14.44 8.81 -18.55
CA GLY A 244 14.30 7.41 -18.16
C GLY A 244 12.94 7.19 -17.49
N PRO A 245 12.41 5.95 -17.50
CA PRO A 245 11.20 5.67 -16.75
C PRO A 245 11.40 6.06 -15.29
N PRO A 246 10.40 6.67 -14.62
CA PRO A 246 10.54 7.03 -13.21
C PRO A 246 10.89 5.79 -12.39
N GLU A 247 11.83 5.91 -11.46
CA GLU A 247 12.24 4.78 -10.63
C GLU A 247 11.26 4.57 -9.46
N TRP A 248 11.15 3.32 -9.01
CA TRP A 248 10.39 3.00 -7.81
C TRP A 248 11.20 3.37 -6.59
N ILE A 249 10.69 4.32 -5.81
CA ILE A 249 11.33 4.76 -4.58
C ILE A 249 10.71 4.05 -3.38
#